data_AF-Q39544-F1
#
_entry.id   AF-Q39544-F1
#
_cell.length_a   1.000
_cell.length_b   1.000
_cell.length_c   1.000
_cell.angle_alpha   90.00
_cell.angle_beta   90.00
_cell.angle_gamma   90.00
#
_symmetry.space_group_name_H-M   'P 1'
#
loop_
_entity.id
_entity.type
_entity.pdbx_description
1 polymer ?
#
loop_
_entity_poly.entity_id
_entity_poly.type
_entity_poly.pdbx_seq_one_letter_code
_entity_poly.pdbx_strand_id
1 'polypeptide(L)'
;TNNMGKISLLILATIFLVVITAPSCLSDNILYSGETLSPGESLSHGRYVFIMQEDCNLVLYDVDRPIWATNTGGISHGCHLSMQADGNLVVYSQRNNPIWASNTGGENDANYVLILQKDRNVVIYGPARWATGTYTGIVGIPGSAPAENNFPTAGVIKLVSNKSVK
;
A
#
# COMPACT_ATOMS: atom_id res chain seq x y z
N THR A 1 -74.25 20.22 -5.53
CA THR A 1 -74.93 18.99 -5.95
C THR A 1 -73.90 18.04 -6.52
N ASN A 2 -73.93 16.79 -6.04
CA ASN A 2 -73.31 15.56 -6.57
C ASN A 2 -71.82 15.26 -6.28
N ASN A 3 -71.70 14.48 -5.19
CA ASN A 3 -70.76 13.39 -4.94
C ASN A 3 -70.65 12.39 -6.13
N MET A 4 -69.44 11.92 -6.45
CA MET A 4 -69.07 10.64 -7.10
C MET A 4 -67.56 10.73 -7.40
N GLY A 5 -66.65 9.79 -7.14
CA GLY A 5 -66.67 8.44 -6.61
C GLY A 5 -65.19 7.99 -6.60
N LYS A 6 -64.83 7.19 -5.59
CA LYS A 6 -63.49 6.66 -5.29
C LYS A 6 -62.78 6.00 -6.48
N ILE A 7 -61.46 6.17 -6.62
CA ILE A 7 -60.55 5.08 -7.05
C ILE A 7 -59.29 5.14 -6.18
N SER A 8 -59.17 4.14 -5.33
CA SER A 8 -57.99 3.79 -4.57
C SER A 8 -57.10 2.90 -5.44
N LEU A 9 -55.81 3.19 -5.57
CA LEU A 9 -54.80 2.22 -5.97
C LEU A 9 -53.53 2.41 -5.13
N LEU A 10 -53.37 1.54 -4.13
CA LEU A 10 -52.09 1.28 -3.49
C LEU A 10 -51.20 0.57 -4.50
N ILE A 11 -49.99 1.09 -4.73
CA ILE A 11 -48.88 0.29 -5.25
C ILE A 11 -47.81 0.26 -4.16
N LEU A 12 -47.87 -0.80 -3.36
CA LEU A 12 -46.76 -1.30 -2.56
C LEU A 12 -45.92 -2.18 -3.49
N ALA A 13 -44.63 -1.87 -3.66
CA ALA A 13 -43.52 -2.83 -3.69
C ALA A 13 -42.28 -2.24 -4.37
N THR A 14 -41.22 -2.15 -3.56
CA THR A 14 -39.82 -2.39 -3.92
C THR A 14 -39.22 -1.54 -5.03
N ILE A 15 -38.58 -0.44 -4.64
CA ILE A 15 -37.28 -0.14 -5.26
C ILE A 15 -36.24 -0.65 -4.28
N PHE A 16 -35.57 -1.70 -4.74
CA PHE A 16 -34.41 -2.32 -4.12
C PHE A 16 -33.45 -1.23 -3.64
N LEU A 17 -33.10 -1.34 -2.36
CA LEU A 17 -31.96 -0.69 -1.75
C LEU A 17 -30.71 -1.03 -2.58
N VAL A 18 -30.35 -0.17 -3.51
CA VAL A 18 -28.96 -0.08 -3.95
C VAL A 18 -28.32 0.96 -3.06
N VAL A 19 -27.98 0.56 -1.83
CA VAL A 19 -26.82 1.18 -1.20
C VAL A 19 -25.68 0.76 -2.11
N ILE A 20 -25.34 1.65 -3.04
CA ILE A 20 -24.06 1.56 -3.75
C ILE A 20 -23.05 1.75 -2.63
N THR A 21 -22.60 0.66 -2.01
CA THR A 21 -21.33 0.69 -1.31
C THR A 21 -20.33 0.99 -2.41
N ALA A 22 -19.94 2.26 -2.52
CA ALA A 22 -18.74 2.58 -3.30
C ALA A 22 -17.66 1.62 -2.78
N PRO A 23 -16.94 0.90 -3.65
CA PRO A 23 -15.75 0.20 -3.20
C PRO A 23 -14.85 1.26 -2.60
N SER A 24 -14.74 1.29 -1.27
CA SER A 24 -13.81 2.15 -0.57
C SER A 24 -12.42 1.62 -0.85
N CYS A 25 -11.81 1.96 -1.99
CA CYS A 25 -10.40 1.72 -2.16
C CYS A 25 -9.84 2.48 -3.36
N LEU A 26 -9.28 3.64 -3.08
CA LEU A 26 -7.97 4.02 -3.60
C LEU A 26 -7.42 5.08 -2.63
N SER A 27 -7.21 4.64 -1.39
CA SER A 27 -6.05 5.14 -0.67
C SER A 27 -4.90 4.26 -1.09
N ASP A 28 -3.73 4.84 -1.33
CA ASP A 28 -2.52 4.04 -1.47
C ASP A 28 -2.31 3.26 -0.17
N ASN A 29 -2.03 1.96 -0.29
CA ASN A 29 -1.75 1.08 0.85
C ASN A 29 -0.35 0.47 0.76
N ILE A 30 0.44 0.93 -0.22
CA ILE A 30 1.80 0.49 -0.50
C ILE A 30 2.70 1.73 -0.47
N LEU A 31 3.90 1.58 0.07
CA LEU A 31 4.99 2.55 -0.07
C LEU A 31 6.18 1.80 -0.65
N TYR A 32 6.59 2.14 -1.87
CA TYR A 32 7.72 1.52 -2.53
C TYR A 32 9.05 2.03 -1.95
N SER A 33 10.09 1.20 -2.02
CA SER A 33 11.45 1.64 -1.69
C SER A 33 11.85 2.86 -2.52
N GLY A 34 12.38 3.89 -1.86
CA GLY A 34 12.68 5.21 -2.43
C GLY A 34 11.58 6.23 -2.19
N GLU A 35 10.37 5.82 -1.84
CA GLU A 35 9.25 6.72 -1.55
C GLU A 35 9.22 7.14 -0.07
N THR A 36 8.47 8.21 0.18
CA THR A 36 8.31 8.80 1.49
C THR A 36 6.85 9.13 1.78
N LEU A 37 6.47 9.09 3.05
CA LEU A 37 5.30 9.82 3.54
C LEU A 37 5.75 11.10 4.24
N SER A 38 5.34 12.23 3.69
CA SER A 38 5.49 13.56 4.26
C SER A 38 4.61 13.72 5.51
N PRO A 39 4.78 14.78 6.31
CA PRO A 39 3.86 15.09 7.41
C PRO A 39 2.41 15.12 6.94
N GLY A 40 1.54 14.40 7.67
CA GLY A 40 0.11 14.27 7.37
C GLY A 40 -0.24 13.21 6.32
N GLU A 41 0.73 12.68 5.57
CA GLU A 41 0.49 11.63 4.57
C GLU A 41 0.38 10.24 5.23
N SER A 42 -0.38 9.36 4.58
CA SER A 42 -0.72 8.05 5.15
C SER A 42 -0.88 6.97 4.09
N LEU A 43 -0.64 5.73 4.50
CA LEU A 43 -1.20 4.56 3.84
C LEU A 43 -2.56 4.25 4.45
N SER A 44 -3.55 3.86 3.66
CA SER A 44 -4.84 3.39 4.18
C SER A 44 -5.34 2.14 3.48
N HIS A 45 -5.97 1.25 4.26
CA HIS A 45 -6.60 0.05 3.75
C HIS A 45 -7.87 -0.24 4.54
N GLY A 46 -9.03 -0.08 3.89
CA GLY A 46 -10.33 -0.17 4.58
C GLY A 46 -10.46 0.87 5.69
N ARG A 47 -10.53 0.41 6.95
CA ARG A 47 -10.67 1.26 8.15
C ARG A 47 -9.34 1.55 8.87
N TYR A 48 -8.23 1.04 8.33
CA TYR A 48 -6.91 1.18 8.94
C TYR A 48 -6.14 2.31 8.24
N VAL A 49 -5.44 3.12 9.03
CA VAL A 49 -4.63 4.25 8.55
C VAL A 49 -3.27 4.20 9.21
N PHE A 50 -2.19 4.15 8.43
CA PHE A 50 -0.81 4.24 8.88
C PHE A 50 -0.23 5.59 8.47
N ILE A 51 -0.13 6.52 9.42
CA ILE A 51 0.07 7.95 9.14
C ILE A 51 1.36 8.47 9.79
N MET A 52 2.12 9.26 9.02
CA MET A 52 3.21 10.08 9.54
C MET A 52 2.62 11.39 10.05
N GLN A 53 2.39 11.50 11.36
CA GLN A 53 1.74 12.68 11.94
C GLN A 53 2.67 13.92 11.94
N GLU A 54 2.06 15.11 11.93
CA GLU A 54 2.73 16.41 11.96
C GLU A 54 3.63 16.61 13.20
N ASP A 55 3.30 15.93 14.30
CA ASP A 55 4.07 15.93 15.55
C ASP A 55 5.26 14.96 15.54
N CYS A 56 5.59 14.37 14.39
CA CYS A 56 6.64 13.37 14.23
C CYS A 56 6.37 11.99 14.84
N ASN A 57 5.12 11.68 15.20
CA ASN A 57 4.74 10.33 15.58
C ASN A 57 4.24 9.52 14.37
N LEU A 58 4.80 8.34 14.13
CA LEU A 58 4.29 7.43 13.11
C LEU A 58 3.32 6.46 13.79
N VAL A 59 2.06 6.46 13.36
CA VAL A 59 0.97 5.81 14.09
C VAL A 59 0.10 4.96 13.17
N LEU A 60 -0.25 3.75 13.62
CA LEU A 60 -1.29 2.93 13.03
C LEU A 60 -2.59 3.13 13.81
N TYR A 61 -3.64 3.52 13.10
CA TYR A 61 -5.00 3.68 13.61
C TYR A 61 -5.92 2.57 13.11
N ASP A 62 -6.86 2.20 13.98
CA ASP A 62 -8.07 1.47 13.65
C ASP A 62 -9.27 2.41 13.86
N VAL A 63 -9.73 3.06 12.79
CA VAL A 63 -10.64 4.22 12.80
C VAL A 63 -10.03 5.36 13.63
N ASP A 64 -10.51 5.63 14.84
CA ASP A 64 -10.03 6.72 15.69
C ASP A 64 -9.13 6.22 16.83
N ARG A 65 -8.90 4.90 16.90
CA ARG A 65 -8.11 4.28 17.97
C ARG A 65 -6.67 4.05 17.52
N PRO A 66 -5.66 4.69 18.15
CA PRO A 66 -4.27 4.33 17.91
C PRO A 66 -4.01 2.92 18.48
N ILE A 67 -3.43 2.04 17.67
CA ILE A 67 -3.15 0.64 18.06
C ILE A 67 -1.66 0.31 18.09
N TRP A 68 -0.85 1.09 17.39
CA TRP A 68 0.61 1.02 17.42
C TRP A 68 1.19 2.40 17.10
N ALA A 69 2.33 2.73 17.71
CA ALA A 69 3.06 3.97 17.42
C ALA A 69 4.56 3.80 17.64
N THR A 70 5.36 4.61 16.95
CA THR A 70 6.80 4.75 17.23
C THR A 70 7.08 5.45 18.56
N ASN A 71 6.10 6.18 19.11
CA ASN A 71 6.22 7.00 20.32
C ASN A 71 7.29 8.10 20.19
N THR A 72 7.34 8.73 19.00
CA THR A 72 8.30 9.79 18.67
C THR A 72 7.65 11.18 18.60
N GLY A 73 6.40 11.29 19.02
CA GLY A 73 5.64 12.55 19.05
C GLY A 73 6.35 13.64 19.86
N GLY A 74 6.43 14.83 19.29
CA GLY A 74 7.02 16.02 19.90
C GLY A 74 8.56 16.05 19.93
N ILE A 75 9.25 15.02 19.44
CA ILE A 75 10.73 15.01 19.38
C ILE A 75 11.25 16.03 18.34
N SER A 76 10.49 16.27 17.28
CA SER A 76 10.82 17.23 16.23
C SER A 76 9.53 17.75 15.56
N HIS A 77 9.66 18.38 14.39
CA HIS A 77 8.56 18.83 13.55
C HIS A 77 8.90 18.58 12.07
N GLY A 78 7.88 18.44 11.22
CA GLY A 78 8.08 18.25 9.79
C GLY A 78 8.82 16.95 9.45
N CYS A 79 8.54 15.87 10.19
CA CYS A 79 9.16 14.58 9.97
C CYS A 79 8.52 13.83 8.81
N HIS A 80 9.32 13.00 8.15
CA HIS A 80 8.84 12.13 7.09
C HIS A 80 9.25 10.68 7.39
N LEU A 81 8.41 9.75 6.93
CA LEU A 81 8.74 8.33 6.86
C LEU A 81 9.37 8.04 5.51
N SER A 82 10.43 7.25 5.47
CA SER A 82 11.07 6.79 4.24
C SER A 82 11.20 5.27 4.25
N MET A 83 10.72 4.63 3.18
CA MET A 83 11.04 3.24 2.87
C MET A 83 12.32 3.24 2.05
N GLN A 84 13.46 2.91 2.65
CA GLN A 84 14.75 3.03 1.98
C GLN A 84 15.00 1.90 0.97
N ALA A 85 15.92 2.14 0.03
CA ALA A 85 16.33 1.18 -1.00
C ALA A 85 17.11 -0.03 -0.45
N ASP A 86 17.54 0.02 0.81
CA ASP A 86 18.17 -1.10 1.52
C ASP A 86 17.15 -1.96 2.28
N GLY A 87 15.86 -1.61 2.26
CA GLY A 87 14.82 -2.31 2.99
C GLY A 87 14.60 -1.81 4.42
N ASN A 88 15.31 -0.76 4.86
CA ASN A 88 15.10 -0.16 6.16
C ASN A 88 13.97 0.89 6.11
N LEU A 89 12.98 0.74 6.98
CA LEU A 89 11.96 1.78 7.20
C LEU A 89 12.42 2.75 8.30
N VAL A 90 12.48 4.05 7.99
CA VAL A 90 13.04 5.07 8.89
C VAL A 90 12.19 6.33 8.94
N VAL A 91 11.98 6.86 10.14
CA VAL A 91 11.43 8.21 10.36
C VAL A 91 12.60 9.17 10.48
N TYR A 92 12.58 10.23 9.67
CA TYR A 92 13.57 11.30 9.69
C TYR A 92 12.94 12.61 10.17
N SER A 93 13.73 13.38 10.91
CA SER A 93 13.43 14.81 11.17
C SER A 93 13.51 15.64 9.89
N GLN A 94 12.99 16.86 9.93
CA GLN A 94 13.14 17.84 8.84
C GLN A 94 14.61 18.11 8.44
N ARG A 95 15.56 17.90 9.35
CA ARG A 95 17.01 18.04 9.09
C ARG A 95 17.68 16.75 8.63
N ASN A 96 16.90 15.73 8.24
CA ASN A 96 17.36 14.41 7.81
C ASN A 96 18.16 13.63 8.88
N ASN A 97 17.99 13.94 10.17
CA ASN A 97 18.47 13.08 11.25
C ASN A 97 17.46 11.94 11.50
N PRO A 98 17.89 10.66 11.58
CA PRO A 98 17.00 9.55 11.88
C PRO A 98 16.49 9.65 13.32
N ILE A 99 15.18 9.49 13.51
CA ILE A 99 14.50 9.53 14.82
C ILE A 99 14.11 8.11 15.25
N TRP A 100 13.65 7.29 14.31
CA TRP A 100 13.26 5.90 14.55
C TRP A 100 13.60 5.06 13.32
N ALA A 101 13.95 3.79 13.52
CA ALA A 101 14.20 2.84 12.45
C ALA A 101 13.67 1.45 12.80
N SER A 102 13.21 0.73 11.78
CA SER A 102 12.85 -0.68 11.88
C SER A 102 14.06 -1.60 12.10
N ASN A 103 15.27 -1.13 11.77
CA ASN A 103 16.53 -1.88 11.84
C ASN A 103 16.51 -3.15 10.97
N THR A 104 15.95 -3.04 9.77
CA THR A 104 15.80 -4.15 8.82
C THR A 104 16.63 -3.99 7.54
N GLY A 105 17.57 -3.04 7.54
CA GLY A 105 18.47 -2.82 6.41
C GLY A 105 19.18 -4.10 5.97
N GLY A 106 19.14 -4.36 4.67
CA GLY A 106 19.64 -5.56 4.01
C GLY A 106 20.43 -5.21 2.75
N GLU A 107 20.03 -5.78 1.61
CA GLU A 107 20.67 -5.51 0.32
C GLU A 107 20.32 -4.09 -0.15
N ASN A 108 21.35 -3.28 -0.45
CA ASN A 108 21.22 -1.91 -0.97
C ASN A 108 20.71 -1.90 -2.41
N ASP A 109 20.10 -0.78 -2.82
CA ASP A 109 19.59 -0.53 -4.18
C ASP A 109 18.67 -1.63 -4.72
N ALA A 110 17.91 -2.28 -3.82
CA ALA A 110 16.98 -3.35 -4.16
C ALA A 110 15.51 -2.93 -3.95
N ASN A 111 14.59 -3.65 -4.58
CA ASN A 111 13.17 -3.34 -4.52
C ASN A 111 12.51 -3.91 -3.27
N TYR A 112 12.15 -3.04 -2.33
CA TYR A 112 11.33 -3.37 -1.17
C TYR A 112 9.99 -2.64 -1.25
N VAL A 113 8.99 -3.14 -0.53
CA VAL A 113 7.68 -2.48 -0.39
C VAL A 113 7.20 -2.58 1.05
N LEU A 114 6.70 -1.49 1.59
CA LEU A 114 5.90 -1.47 2.81
C LEU A 114 4.44 -1.61 2.42
N ILE A 115 3.70 -2.52 3.05
CA ILE A 115 2.28 -2.74 2.75
C ILE A 115 1.46 -2.65 4.03
N LEU A 116 0.44 -1.79 4.05
CA LEU A 116 -0.66 -1.87 5.01
C LEU A 116 -1.67 -2.91 4.51
N GLN A 117 -1.77 -4.01 5.25
CA GLN A 117 -2.50 -5.21 4.86
C GLN A 117 -3.93 -5.23 5.39
N LYS A 118 -4.77 -6.06 4.76
CA LYS A 118 -6.17 -6.28 5.15
C LYS A 118 -6.37 -6.85 6.55
N ASP A 119 -5.36 -7.50 7.11
CA ASP A 119 -5.36 -8.09 8.45
C ASP A 119 -4.86 -7.11 9.53
N ARG A 120 -4.70 -5.83 9.17
CA ARG A 120 -4.23 -4.73 10.01
C ARG A 120 -2.73 -4.75 10.29
N ASN A 121 -1.96 -5.62 9.64
CA ASN A 121 -0.51 -5.62 9.77
C ASN A 121 0.14 -4.62 8.79
N VAL A 122 1.30 -4.09 9.18
CA VAL A 122 2.14 -3.24 8.31
C VAL A 122 3.47 -3.94 8.13
N VAL A 123 3.75 -4.39 6.91
CA VAL A 123 4.83 -5.36 6.65
C VAL A 123 5.73 -4.88 5.52
N ILE A 124 7.04 -4.99 5.74
CA ILE A 124 8.06 -4.80 4.71
C ILE A 124 8.28 -6.14 3.99
N TYR A 125 8.17 -6.14 2.67
CA TYR A 125 8.53 -7.26 1.81
C TYR A 125 9.70 -6.89 0.91
N GLY A 126 10.63 -7.82 0.70
CA GLY A 126 11.68 -7.69 -0.29
C GLY A 126 12.92 -8.55 0.00
N PRO A 127 13.96 -8.42 -0.85
CA PRO A 127 13.88 -7.75 -2.13
C PRO A 127 13.01 -8.53 -3.13
N ALA A 128 12.54 -7.87 -4.19
CA ALA A 128 11.77 -8.51 -5.25
C ALA A 128 12.49 -9.76 -5.79
N ARG A 129 11.75 -10.86 -5.93
CA ARG A 129 12.31 -12.16 -6.37
C ARG A 129 12.14 -12.43 -7.85
N TRP A 130 11.13 -11.82 -8.47
CA TRP A 130 10.82 -11.93 -9.89
C TRP A 130 10.04 -10.70 -10.34
N ALA A 131 10.24 -10.25 -11.57
CA ALA A 131 9.46 -9.21 -12.22
C ALA A 131 9.33 -9.50 -13.72
N THR A 132 8.29 -8.97 -14.37
CA THR A 132 8.10 -9.06 -15.83
C THR A 132 9.12 -8.25 -16.62
N GLY A 133 9.72 -7.21 -16.02
CA GLY A 133 10.73 -6.36 -16.67
C GLY A 133 10.19 -5.41 -17.74
N THR A 134 8.87 -5.17 -17.78
CA THR A 134 8.20 -4.42 -18.85
C THR A 134 8.27 -2.89 -18.72
N TYR A 135 8.92 -2.37 -17.67
CA TYR A 135 9.04 -0.92 -17.43
C TYR A 135 10.00 -0.22 -18.41
N THR A 136 10.78 -0.98 -19.18
CA THR A 136 11.75 -0.47 -20.18
C THR A 136 11.15 -0.23 -21.56
N GLY A 137 9.85 -0.52 -21.77
CA GLY A 137 9.18 -0.39 -23.08
C GLY A 137 9.54 -1.47 -24.10
N ILE A 138 10.40 -2.43 -23.73
CA ILE A 138 10.72 -3.61 -24.52
C ILE A 138 9.73 -4.72 -24.14
N VAL A 139 9.18 -5.43 -25.12
CA VAL A 139 8.43 -6.67 -24.86
C VAL A 139 9.33 -7.59 -24.03
N GLY A 140 8.86 -8.07 -22.88
CA GLY A 140 9.62 -9.00 -22.03
C GLY A 140 9.88 -10.32 -22.76
N ILE A 141 10.88 -10.34 -23.64
CA ILE A 141 11.31 -11.53 -24.35
C ILE A 141 12.15 -12.34 -23.36
N PRO A 142 11.76 -13.60 -23.07
CA PRO A 142 12.58 -14.47 -22.23
C PRO A 142 14.01 -14.55 -22.77
N GLY A 143 15.00 -14.12 -21.97
CA GLY A 143 16.42 -14.18 -22.33
C GLY A 143 17.05 -12.89 -22.87
N SER A 144 16.32 -11.78 -22.98
CA SER A 144 16.95 -10.47 -23.19
C SER A 144 17.67 -10.04 -21.90
N ALA A 145 18.95 -9.65 -22.02
CA ALA A 145 19.71 -9.12 -20.88
C ALA A 145 19.00 -7.91 -20.28
N PRO A 146 19.02 -7.73 -18.93
CA PRO A 146 18.51 -6.54 -18.30
C PRO A 146 19.20 -5.31 -18.89
N ALA A 147 18.41 -4.33 -19.32
CA ALA A 147 18.93 -2.98 -19.45
C ALA A 147 19.13 -2.46 -18.02
N GLU A 148 20.39 -2.20 -17.67
CA GLU A 148 20.90 -1.74 -16.38
C GLU A 148 21.07 -2.78 -15.26
N ASN A 149 22.26 -2.72 -14.67
CA ASN A 149 22.87 -3.70 -13.78
C ASN A 149 22.27 -3.80 -12.37
N ASN A 150 21.12 -3.16 -12.08
CA ASN A 150 20.58 -3.06 -10.72
C ASN A 150 19.30 -3.86 -10.45
N PHE A 151 18.74 -4.55 -11.46
CA PHE A 151 17.54 -5.36 -11.23
C PHE A 151 17.70 -6.74 -11.88
N PRO A 152 17.76 -7.85 -11.10
CA PRO A 152 17.77 -9.17 -11.69
C PRO A 152 16.42 -9.42 -12.39
N THR A 153 16.42 -9.25 -13.70
CA THR A 153 15.31 -9.49 -14.63
C THR A 153 14.69 -10.87 -14.48
N ALA A 154 13.43 -10.98 -14.93
CA ALA A 154 12.68 -12.20 -15.21
C ALA A 154 13.60 -13.40 -15.37
N GLY A 155 13.72 -14.19 -14.30
CA GLY A 155 14.55 -15.39 -14.32
C GLY A 155 14.22 -16.22 -15.56
N VAL A 156 15.25 -16.79 -16.20
CA VAL A 156 15.09 -17.71 -17.35
C VAL A 156 13.89 -18.60 -17.07
N ILE A 157 12.82 -18.46 -17.86
CA ILE A 157 11.64 -19.31 -17.75
C ILE A 157 12.12 -20.70 -18.15
N LYS A 158 12.56 -21.50 -17.18
CA LYS A 158 12.69 -22.93 -17.36
C LYS A 158 11.27 -23.45 -17.48
N LEU A 159 10.88 -23.81 -18.70
CA LEU A 159 9.66 -24.59 -18.93
C LEU A 159 9.72 -25.77 -17.97
N VAL A 160 8.78 -25.84 -17.03
CA VAL A 160 8.59 -27.04 -16.22
C VAL A 160 8.15 -28.10 -17.22
N SER A 161 9.05 -29.01 -17.61
CA SER A 161 8.68 -30.10 -18.50
C SER A 161 7.55 -30.87 -17.83
N ASN A 162 6.45 -31.05 -18.55
CA ASN A 162 5.38 -31.94 -18.10
C ASN A 162 6.03 -33.29 -17.82
N LYS A 163 5.94 -33.77 -16.58
CA LYS A 163 6.29 -35.15 -16.25
C LYS A 163 5.54 -36.05 -17.23
N SER A 164 6.28 -36.74 -18.09
CA SER A 164 5.74 -37.80 -18.93
C SER A 164 5.02 -38.79 -18.00
N VAL A 165 3.70 -38.86 -18.13
CA VAL A 165 2.92 -39.96 -17.57
C VAL A 165 3.44 -41.22 -18.27
N LYS A 166 3.93 -42.18 -17.47
CA LYS A 166 4.41 -43.48 -17.94
C LYS A 166 3.31 -44.25 -18.65
#